data_AF-R7A4Y0-F1
#
_entry.id   AF-R7A4Y0-F1
#
_cell.length_a   1.000
_cell.length_b   1.000
_cell.length_c   1.000
_cell.angle_alpha   90.00
_cell.angle_beta   90.00
_cell.angle_gamma   90.00
#
_symmetry.space_group_name_H-M   'P 1'
#
loop_
_entity.id
_entity.type
_entity.pdbx_description
1 polymer ?
#
loop_
_entity_poly.entity_id
_entity_poly.type
_entity_poly.pdbx_seq_one_letter_code
_entity_poly.pdbx_strand_id
1 'polypeptide(L)'
;MGALKDAGIRSLQDNLAAYDAARKQEEKQDANSLKSLFDAYLNTKSKAKRERMLKEFSERRLEFAAYLQAHPELVAAETKRALITAALGGEYVETETGVDSAGRRHKRRRVRQVAPNLQAILQLLESDVTPKPENNLLEIIREGLEAEDEV
;
A
#
# COMPACT_ATOMS: atom_id res chain seq x y z
N MET A 1 -36.92 27.56 30.55
CA MET A 1 -36.94 27.35 29.08
C MET A 1 -35.66 26.74 28.50
N GLY A 2 -34.70 26.24 29.32
CA GLY A 2 -33.43 25.67 28.83
C GLY A 2 -33.41 24.15 28.68
N ALA A 3 -33.91 23.41 29.67
CA ALA A 3 -33.75 21.94 29.74
C ALA A 3 -34.33 21.15 28.55
N LEU A 4 -35.46 21.58 27.98
CA LEU A 4 -36.07 20.95 26.79
C LEU A 4 -35.24 21.19 25.52
N LYS A 5 -34.57 22.34 25.42
CA LYS A 5 -33.69 22.67 24.28
C LYS A 5 -32.37 21.91 24.39
N ASP A 6 -31.84 21.80 25.61
CA ASP A 6 -30.60 21.07 25.89
C ASP A 6 -30.75 19.57 25.63
N ALA A 7 -31.92 18.99 25.93
CA ALA A 7 -32.23 17.60 25.62
C ALA A 7 -32.32 17.33 24.10
N GLY A 8 -32.88 18.26 23.34
CA GLY A 8 -32.95 18.17 21.87
C GLY A 8 -31.58 18.32 21.20
N ILE A 9 -30.72 19.19 21.73
CA ILE A 9 -29.35 19.35 21.22
C ILE A 9 -28.52 18.09 21.49
N ARG A 10 -28.66 17.48 22.67
CA ARG A 10 -27.99 16.22 23.00
C ARG A 10 -28.44 15.06 22.11
N SER A 11 -29.74 14.93 21.85
CA SER A 11 -30.23 13.86 20.96
C SER A 11 -29.73 14.02 19.52
N LEU A 12 -29.60 15.25 19.04
CA LEU A 12 -29.01 15.52 17.72
C LEU A 12 -27.50 15.21 17.71
N GLN A 13 -26.76 15.55 18.77
CA GLN A 13 -25.34 15.21 18.89
C GLN A 13 -25.12 13.69 18.96
N ASP A 14 -25.96 12.97 19.71
CA ASP A 14 -25.90 11.51 19.81
C ASP A 14 -26.24 10.84 18.48
N ASN A 15 -27.25 11.35 17.76
CA ASN A 15 -27.60 10.87 16.43
C ASN A 15 -26.52 11.17 15.39
N LEU A 16 -25.85 12.33 15.47
CA LEU A 16 -24.74 12.68 14.59
C LEU A 16 -23.52 11.79 14.87
N ALA A 17 -23.21 11.54 16.15
CA ALA A 17 -22.14 10.64 16.56
C ALA A 17 -22.42 9.19 16.14
N ALA A 18 -23.67 8.72 16.23
CA ALA A 18 -24.08 7.41 15.75
C ALA A 18 -23.99 7.30 14.22
N TYR A 19 -24.36 8.35 13.49
CA TYR A 19 -24.21 8.43 12.04
C TYR A 19 -22.74 8.45 11.60
N ASP A 20 -21.89 9.24 12.26
CA ASP A 20 -20.45 9.27 12.01
C ASP A 20 -19.76 7.94 12.37
N ALA A 21 -20.22 7.26 13.42
CA ALA A 21 -19.73 5.94 13.78
C ALA A 21 -20.14 4.87 12.75
N ALA A 22 -21.39 4.91 12.28
CA ALA A 22 -21.89 4.03 11.22
C ALA A 22 -21.14 4.26 9.89
N ARG A 23 -20.92 5.52 9.51
CA ARG A 23 -20.13 5.92 8.34
C ARG A 23 -18.67 5.45 8.45
N LYS A 24 -18.02 5.64 9.61
CA LYS A 24 -16.67 5.14 9.89
C LYS A 24 -16.60 3.60 9.93
N GLN A 25 -17.72 2.91 10.08
CA GLN A 25 -17.81 1.44 10.01
C GLN A 25 -17.97 0.95 8.56
N GLU A 26 -18.73 1.67 7.73
CA GLU A 26 -18.82 1.44 6.29
C GLU A 26 -17.50 1.76 5.55
N GLU A 27 -16.79 2.82 5.96
CA GLU A 27 -15.46 3.19 5.45
C GLU A 27 -14.35 2.19 5.85
N LYS A 28 -14.58 1.30 6.83
CA LYS A 28 -13.60 0.30 7.29
C LYS A 28 -13.67 -1.05 6.58
N GLN A 29 -14.55 -1.20 5.58
CA GLN A 29 -14.35 -2.24 4.58
C GLN A 29 -13.41 -1.68 3.52
N ASP A 30 -12.13 -1.57 3.89
CA ASP A 30 -11.04 -1.20 3.00
C ASP A 30 -11.00 -2.18 1.83
N ALA A 31 -11.73 -1.94 0.73
CA ALA A 31 -11.63 -2.73 -0.50
C ALA A 31 -10.29 -2.51 -1.23
N ASN A 32 -9.25 -2.04 -0.52
CA ASN A 32 -7.91 -1.82 -1.04
C ASN A 32 -7.13 -3.13 -1.24
N SER A 33 -7.54 -4.21 -0.56
CA SER A 33 -6.99 -5.55 -0.74
C SER A 33 -7.95 -6.43 -1.56
N LEU A 34 -7.40 -7.38 -2.31
CA LEU A 34 -8.21 -8.38 -3.00
C LEU A 34 -9.11 -9.16 -2.04
N LYS A 35 -8.60 -9.49 -0.85
CA LYS A 35 -9.32 -10.26 0.16
C LYS A 35 -10.58 -9.53 0.63
N SER A 36 -10.45 -8.26 0.98
CA SER A 36 -11.58 -7.43 1.40
C SER A 36 -12.56 -7.14 0.27
N LEU A 37 -12.08 -7.00 -0.97
CA LEU A 37 -12.96 -6.95 -2.14
C LEU A 37 -13.79 -8.22 -2.27
N PHE A 38 -13.16 -9.40 -2.17
CA PHE A 38 -13.85 -10.69 -2.23
C PHE A 38 -14.87 -10.86 -1.10
N ASP A 39 -14.47 -10.54 0.14
CA ASP A 39 -15.36 -10.59 1.29
C ASP A 39 -16.56 -9.67 1.11
N ALA A 40 -16.35 -8.44 0.63
CA ALA A 40 -17.44 -7.50 0.39
C ALA A 40 -18.31 -7.91 -0.80
N TYR A 41 -17.72 -8.45 -1.87
CA TYR A 41 -18.41 -8.93 -3.07
C TYR A 41 -19.33 -10.12 -2.78
N LEU A 42 -18.87 -11.10 -1.99
CA LEU A 42 -19.67 -12.25 -1.61
C LEU A 42 -20.82 -11.87 -0.67
N ASN A 43 -20.61 -10.85 0.17
CA ASN A 43 -21.62 -10.36 1.10
C ASN A 43 -22.63 -9.38 0.46
N THR A 44 -22.38 -8.87 -0.76
CA THR A 44 -23.34 -7.98 -1.45
C THR A 44 -24.37 -8.77 -2.25
N LYS A 45 -25.65 -8.59 -1.90
CA LYS A 45 -26.79 -9.25 -2.60
C LYS A 45 -27.09 -8.67 -3.99
N SER A 46 -26.79 -7.38 -4.21
CA SER A 46 -27.11 -6.68 -5.46
C SER A 46 -26.03 -6.91 -6.52
N LYS A 47 -26.44 -7.46 -7.68
CA LYS A 47 -25.54 -7.65 -8.83
C LYS A 47 -24.93 -6.34 -9.32
N ALA A 48 -25.73 -5.29 -9.45
CA ALA A 48 -25.24 -3.98 -9.90
C ALA A 48 -24.20 -3.37 -8.94
N LYS A 49 -24.37 -3.55 -7.63
CA LYS A 49 -23.37 -3.10 -6.64
C LYS A 49 -22.07 -3.90 -6.77
N ARG A 50 -22.17 -5.22 -6.91
CA ARG A 50 -21.03 -6.11 -7.13
C ARG A 50 -20.21 -5.74 -8.37
N GLU A 51 -20.87 -5.45 -9.48
CA GLU A 51 -20.21 -5.02 -10.73
C GLU A 51 -19.51 -3.67 -10.57
N ARG A 52 -20.14 -2.70 -9.89
CA ARG A 52 -19.51 -1.39 -9.59
C ARG A 52 -18.25 -1.56 -8.75
N MET A 53 -18.29 -2.41 -7.73
CA MET A 53 -17.13 -2.67 -6.87
C MET A 53 -15.94 -3.25 -7.66
N LEU A 54 -16.21 -4.20 -8.57
CA LEU A 54 -15.16 -4.76 -9.43
C LEU A 54 -14.59 -3.70 -10.37
N LYS A 55 -15.45 -2.87 -10.96
CA LYS A 55 -15.05 -1.81 -11.89
C LYS A 55 -14.17 -0.77 -11.19
N GLU A 56 -14.63 -0.23 -10.07
CA GLU A 56 -13.87 0.74 -9.27
C GLU A 56 -12.54 0.16 -8.79
N PHE A 57 -12.51 -1.10 -8.38
CA PHE A 57 -11.27 -1.76 -7.98
C PHE A 57 -10.28 -1.89 -9.15
N SER A 58 -10.77 -2.23 -10.34
CA SER A 58 -9.93 -2.34 -11.54
C SER A 58 -9.39 -0.98 -11.99
N GLU A 59 -10.23 0.06 -12.01
CA GLU A 59 -9.86 1.42 -12.40
C GLU A 59 -8.79 1.98 -11.47
N ARG A 60 -9.00 1.90 -10.15
CA ARG A 60 -7.98 2.34 -9.17
C ARG A 60 -6.65 1.61 -9.32
N ARG A 61 -6.67 0.33 -9.70
CA ARG A 61 -5.43 -0.45 -9.88
C ARG A 61 -4.70 -0.05 -11.17
N LEU A 62 -5.45 0.28 -12.23
CA LEU A 62 -4.88 0.83 -13.46
C LEU A 62 -4.28 2.22 -13.24
N GLU A 63 -5.00 3.10 -12.53
CA GLU A 63 -4.49 4.42 -12.13
C GLU A 63 -3.21 4.30 -11.30
N PHE A 64 -3.19 3.39 -10.33
CA PHE A 64 -2.01 3.13 -9.53
C PHE A 64 -0.86 2.56 -10.36
N ALA A 65 -1.13 1.67 -11.32
CA ALA A 65 -0.10 1.15 -12.22
C ALA A 65 0.49 2.27 -13.10
N ALA A 66 -0.35 3.14 -13.66
CA ALA A 66 0.09 4.30 -14.42
C ALA A 66 0.92 5.27 -13.55
N TYR A 67 0.52 5.49 -12.30
CA TYR A 67 1.26 6.30 -11.34
C TYR A 67 2.66 5.74 -11.08
N LEU A 68 2.78 4.43 -10.84
CA LEU A 68 4.09 3.77 -10.65
C LEU A 68 4.97 3.84 -11.91
N GLN A 69 4.38 3.76 -13.10
CA GLN A 69 5.11 3.92 -14.36
C GLN A 69 5.61 5.35 -14.56
N ALA A 70 4.84 6.35 -14.14
CA ALA A 70 5.25 7.75 -14.19
C ALA A 70 6.35 8.09 -13.16
N HIS A 71 6.46 7.31 -12.09
CA HIS A 71 7.36 7.55 -10.97
C HIS A 71 8.25 6.33 -10.63
N PRO A 72 9.14 5.90 -11.54
CA PRO A 72 10.04 4.76 -11.30
C PRO A 72 10.99 4.99 -10.12
N GLU A 73 11.31 6.25 -9.80
CA GLU A 73 12.14 6.64 -8.66
C GLU A 73 11.53 6.24 -7.32
N LEU A 74 10.20 6.27 -7.19
CA LEU A 74 9.51 5.86 -5.96
C LEU A 74 9.67 4.35 -5.73
N VAL A 75 9.57 3.56 -6.81
CA VAL A 75 9.79 2.11 -6.74
C VAL A 75 11.24 1.81 -6.35
N ALA A 76 12.21 2.51 -6.95
CA ALA A 76 13.62 2.36 -6.60
C ALA A 76 13.93 2.77 -5.16
N ALA A 77 13.33 3.84 -4.65
CA ALA A 77 13.49 4.26 -3.26
C ALA A 77 12.89 3.24 -2.28
N GLU A 78 11.70 2.72 -2.59
CA GLU A 78 11.03 1.70 -1.81
C GLU A 78 11.82 0.38 -1.78
N THR A 79 12.35 -0.05 -2.93
CA THR A 79 13.16 -1.28 -3.02
C THR A 79 14.46 -1.13 -2.25
N LYS A 80 15.16 0.02 -2.36
CA LYS A 80 16.34 0.31 -1.53
C LYS A 80 16.00 0.28 -0.04
N ARG A 81 14.90 0.92 0.39
CA ARG A 81 14.48 0.87 1.80
C ARG A 81 14.19 -0.55 2.27
N ALA A 82 13.50 -1.35 1.45
CA ALA A 82 13.20 -2.74 1.76
C ALA A 82 14.47 -3.59 1.85
N LEU A 83 15.43 -3.39 0.95
CA LEU A 83 16.75 -4.04 0.99
C LEU A 83 17.53 -3.67 2.26
N ILE A 84 17.59 -2.38 2.63
CA ILE A 84 18.22 -1.94 3.89
C ILE A 84 17.56 -2.63 5.09
N THR A 85 16.23 -2.68 5.11
CA THR A 85 15.47 -3.29 6.21
C THR A 85 15.75 -4.79 6.32
N ALA A 86 15.82 -5.50 5.19
CA ALA A 86 16.18 -6.91 5.14
C ALA A 86 17.66 -7.15 5.51
N ALA A 87 18.55 -6.26 5.08
CA ALA A 87 19.98 -6.30 5.35
C ALA A 87 20.28 -6.10 6.83
N LEU A 88 19.62 -5.16 7.50
CA LEU A 88 19.80 -4.89 8.93
C LEU A 88 19.24 -6.01 9.81
N GLY A 89 18.20 -6.71 9.34
CA GLY A 89 17.43 -7.62 10.19
C GLY A 89 16.73 -6.86 11.33
N GLY A 90 16.29 -7.57 12.36
CA GLY A 90 15.72 -6.96 13.57
C GLY A 90 14.47 -7.65 14.10
N GLU A 91 13.79 -6.97 15.02
CA GLU A 91 12.56 -7.45 15.64
C GLU A 91 11.32 -6.95 14.87
N TYR A 92 10.53 -7.91 14.38
CA TYR A 92 9.28 -7.66 13.69
C TYR A 92 8.12 -8.05 14.59
N VAL A 93 7.19 -7.13 14.78
CA VAL A 93 5.97 -7.37 15.54
C VAL A 93 4.85 -7.72 14.58
N GLU A 94 4.50 -9.00 14.51
CA GLU A 94 3.32 -9.46 13.80
C GLU A 94 2.10 -9.37 14.71
N THR A 95 1.09 -8.62 14.30
CA THR A 95 -0.21 -8.58 14.97
C THR A 95 -1.24 -9.32 14.13
N GLU A 96 -1.57 -10.54 14.53
CA GLU A 96 -2.68 -11.31 13.97
C GLU A 96 -3.96 -10.88 14.66
N THR A 97 -4.94 -10.36 13.89
CA THR A 97 -6.29 -10.11 14.39
C THR A 97 -7.23 -11.18 13.85
N GLY A 98 -7.74 -12.03 14.74
CA GLY A 98 -8.71 -13.08 14.40
C GLY A 98 -10.08 -12.81 15.01
N VAL A 99 -11.08 -13.54 14.53
CA VAL A 99 -12.43 -13.55 15.07
C VAL A 99 -12.78 -15.01 15.32
N ASP A 100 -13.11 -15.35 16.57
CA ASP A 100 -13.49 -16.72 16.94
C ASP A 100 -14.85 -17.10 16.33
N SER A 101 -15.18 -18.39 16.33
CA SER A 101 -16.50 -18.89 15.91
C SER A 101 -17.68 -18.26 16.67
N ALA A 102 -17.43 -17.73 17.87
CA ALA A 102 -18.39 -16.98 18.68
C ALA A 102 -18.43 -15.46 18.39
N GLY A 103 -17.73 -14.98 17.35
CA GLY A 103 -17.72 -13.57 16.93
C GLY A 103 -16.82 -12.66 17.78
N ARG A 104 -16.07 -13.20 18.74
CA ARG A 104 -15.15 -12.43 19.61
C ARG A 104 -13.86 -12.14 18.87
N ARG A 105 -13.42 -10.88 18.88
CA ARG A 105 -12.15 -10.45 18.27
C ARG A 105 -11.00 -10.75 19.22
N HIS A 106 -9.99 -11.48 18.77
CA HIS A 106 -8.75 -11.66 19.51
C HIS A 106 -7.58 -11.04 18.74
N LYS A 107 -6.62 -10.49 19.48
CA LYS A 107 -5.37 -9.95 18.93
C LYS A 107 -4.21 -10.77 19.49
N ARG A 108 -3.47 -11.45 18.62
CA ARG A 108 -2.26 -12.16 18.99
C ARG A 108 -1.07 -11.37 18.47
N ARG A 109 -0.21 -10.92 19.38
CA ARG A 109 1.05 -10.25 19.07
C ARG A 109 2.18 -11.26 19.14
N ARG A 110 2.95 -11.41 18.06
CA ARG A 110 4.18 -12.22 18.03
C ARG A 110 5.34 -11.31 17.69
N VAL A 111 6.42 -11.42 18.46
CA VAL A 111 7.69 -10.77 18.14
C VAL A 111 8.55 -11.82 17.46
N ARG A 112 8.99 -11.56 16.24
CA ARG A 112 9.93 -12.41 15.50
C ARG A 112 11.23 -11.68 15.34
N GLN A 113 12.31 -12.32 15.77
CA GLN A 113 13.65 -11.83 15.50
C GLN A 113 14.09 -12.42 14.15
N VAL A 114 14.43 -11.55 13.21
CA VAL A 114 14.89 -11.92 11.87
C VAL A 114 16.37 -11.55 11.76
N ALA A 115 17.19 -12.52 11.39
CA ALA A 115 18.61 -12.29 11.19
C ALA A 115 18.86 -11.39 9.96
N PRO A 116 19.96 -10.62 9.95
CA PRO A 116 20.44 -9.90 8.77
C PRO A 116 20.49 -10.78 7.52
N ASN A 117 19.94 -10.30 6.39
CA ASN A 117 20.01 -11.02 5.12
C ASN A 117 21.23 -10.60 4.31
N LEU A 118 22.22 -11.50 4.23
CA LEU A 118 23.47 -11.28 3.49
C LEU A 118 23.24 -11.00 2.00
N GLN A 119 22.23 -11.62 1.38
CA GLN A 119 21.92 -11.40 -0.03
C GLN A 119 21.39 -9.98 -0.28
N ALA A 120 20.60 -9.45 0.66
CA ALA A 120 20.12 -8.07 0.58
C ALA A 120 21.26 -7.06 0.76
N ILE A 121 22.26 -7.38 1.59
CA ILE A 121 23.48 -6.57 1.75
C ILE A 121 24.28 -6.51 0.44
N LEU A 122 24.49 -7.66 -0.22
CA LEU A 122 25.21 -7.71 -1.50
C LEU A 122 24.51 -6.91 -2.59
N GLN A 123 23.19 -7.09 -2.74
CA GLN A 123 22.39 -6.33 -3.71
C GLN A 123 22.41 -4.82 -3.44
N LEU A 124 22.40 -4.41 -2.17
CA LEU A 124 22.54 -3.01 -1.81
C LEU A 124 23.90 -2.44 -2.22
N LEU A 125 24.98 -3.19 -1.94
CA LEU A 125 26.34 -2.83 -2.33
C LEU A 125 26.45 -2.68 -3.85
N GLU A 126 25.91 -3.62 -4.62
CA GLU A 126 25.90 -3.58 -6.10
C GLU A 126 25.09 -2.39 -6.64
N SER A 127 23.98 -2.03 -5.97
CA SER A 127 23.13 -0.90 -6.35
C SER A 127 23.75 0.48 -6.08
N ASP A 128 24.76 0.54 -5.21
CA ASP A 128 25.49 1.78 -4.88
C ASP A 128 26.86 1.84 -5.58
N VAL A 129 27.43 0.68 -5.98
CA VAL A 129 28.71 0.55 -6.71
C VAL A 129 28.54 0.69 -8.23
N THR A 130 27.32 0.61 -8.76
CA THR A 130 27.05 0.93 -10.18
C THR A 130 26.70 2.41 -10.33
N PRO A 131 27.66 3.32 -10.58
CA PRO A 131 27.27 4.58 -11.19
C PRO A 131 26.59 4.22 -12.52
N LYS A 132 25.39 4.76 -12.76
CA LYS A 132 24.93 4.92 -14.15
C LYS A 132 26.12 5.47 -14.94
N PRO A 133 26.56 4.83 -16.02
CA PRO A 133 27.61 5.41 -16.83
C PRO A 133 27.01 6.57 -17.62
N GLU A 134 26.70 7.69 -16.97
CA GLU A 134 26.30 8.93 -17.65
C GLU A 134 27.48 9.58 -18.38
N ASN A 135 28.68 8.96 -18.36
CA ASN A 135 29.83 9.38 -19.15
C ASN A 135 30.67 8.16 -19.56
N ASN A 136 30.07 7.16 -20.20
CA ASN A 136 30.89 6.19 -20.93
C ASN A 136 31.51 6.92 -22.13
N LEU A 137 32.74 7.42 -21.96
CA LEU A 137 33.58 7.93 -23.05
C LEU A 137 33.60 6.97 -24.25
N LEU A 138 33.37 5.67 -24.01
CA LEU A 138 33.26 4.64 -25.05
C LEU A 138 32.02 4.78 -25.95
N GLU A 139 30.88 5.26 -25.44
CA GLU A 139 29.71 5.55 -26.28
C GLU A 139 29.89 6.85 -27.06
N ILE A 140 30.47 7.89 -26.44
CA ILE A 140 30.80 9.15 -27.12
C ILE A 140 31.83 8.94 -28.24
N ILE A 141 32.84 8.10 -28.00
CA ILE A 141 33.84 7.73 -29.02
C ILE A 141 33.21 6.86 -30.12
N ARG A 142 32.25 5.99 -29.78
CA ARG A 142 31.54 5.17 -30.77
C ARG A 142 30.61 6.01 -31.65
N GLU A 143 29.83 6.92 -31.09
CA GLU A 143 29.01 7.88 -31.85
C GLU A 143 29.88 8.83 -32.70
N GLY A 144 31.04 9.26 -32.18
CA GLY A 144 31.99 10.09 -32.92
C GLY A 144 32.62 9.37 -34.11
N LEU A 145 32.90 8.06 -34.00
CA LEU A 145 33.42 7.25 -35.11
C LEU A 145 32.36 6.94 -36.16
N GLU A 146 31.12 6.66 -35.74
CA GLU A 146 30.02 6.35 -36.67
C GLU A 146 29.58 7.59 -37.48
N ALA A 147 29.82 8.80 -36.97
CA ALA A 147 29.54 10.05 -37.68
C ALA A 147 30.59 10.44 -38.75
N GLU A 148 31.80 9.86 -38.71
CA GLU A 148 32.85 10.14 -39.70
C GLU A 148 32.77 9.27 -40.97
N ASP A 149 31.97 8.20 -40.95
CA ASP A 149 31.80 7.28 -42.09
C ASP A 149 30.65 7.67 -43.05
N GLU A 150 29.92 8.77 -42.80
CA GLU A 150 28.81 9.27 -43.66
C GLU A 150 29.09 10.61 -44.39
N VAL A 151 30.35 10.93 -44.74
CA VAL A 151 30.68 12.09 -45.62
C VAL A 151 31.49 11.68 -46.84
#